data_AF-A0A382UX73-F1
#
_entry.id   AF-A0A382UX73-F1
#
_cell.length_a   1.000
_cell.length_b   1.000
_cell.length_c   1.000
_cell.angle_alpha   90.00
_cell.angle_beta   90.00
_cell.angle_gamma   90.00
#
_symmetry.space_group_name_H-M   'P 1'
#
loop_
_entity.id
_entity.type
_entity.pdbx_description
1 polymer ?
#
loop_
_entity_poly.entity_id
_entity_poly.type
_entity_poly.pdbx_seq_one_letter_code
_entity_poly.pdbx_strand_id
1 'polypeptide(L)' 'IVLDEITYAMQYGWVSTDEVIETLKRRPEMLHVIITGREAPQKLVDYADLVTEMYEVKHPYSEQGIKAQPGIEF' A
#
# COMPACT_ATOMS: atom_id res chain seq x y z
N ILE A 1 -6.16 7.15 9.29
CA ILE A 1 -6.93 6.46 8.22
C ILE A 1 -6.03 5.40 7.61
N VAL A 2 -6.59 4.23 7.26
CA VAL A 2 -5.88 3.20 6.50
C VAL A 2 -6.52 3.13 5.11
N LEU A 3 -5.68 3.27 4.08
CA LEU A 3 -6.06 3.08 2.68
C LEU A 3 -5.43 1.77 2.23
N ASP A 4 -6.15 0.68 2.48
CA ASP A 4 -5.68 -0.67 2.22
C ASP A 4 -5.70 -0.96 0.72
N GLU A 5 -4.57 -1.43 0.17
CA GLU A 5 -4.40 -1.85 -1.23
C GLU A 5 -4.72 -0.77 -2.28
N ILE A 6 -4.69 0.51 -1.90
CA ILE A 6 -5.02 1.63 -2.80
C ILE A 6 -3.98 1.80 -3.93
N THR A 7 -2.77 1.25 -3.80
CA THR A 7 -1.74 1.37 -4.83
C THR A 7 -2.20 0.75 -6.16
N TYR A 8 -2.99 -0.32 -6.16
CA TYR A 8 -3.54 -0.91 -7.39
C TYR A 8 -4.48 0.03 -8.13
N ALA A 9 -5.32 0.79 -7.42
CA ALA A 9 -6.20 1.77 -8.07
C ALA A 9 -5.39 2.86 -8.78
N MET A 10 -4.22 3.23 -8.24
CA MET A 10 -3.30 4.17 -8.89
C MET A 10 -2.59 3.54 -10.08
N GLN A 11 -2.08 2.31 -9.93
CA GLN A 11 -1.39 1.60 -11.00
C GLN A 11 -2.30 1.32 -12.19
N TYR A 12 -3.54 0.92 -11.95
CA TYR A 12 -4.53 0.68 -13.01
C TYR A 12 -5.11 1.98 -13.59
N GLY A 13 -4.68 3.15 -13.10
CA GLY A 13 -5.11 4.45 -13.59
C GLY A 13 -6.56 4.80 -13.24
N TRP A 14 -7.16 4.13 -12.26
CA TRP A 14 -8.51 4.45 -11.77
C TRP A 14 -8.52 5.73 -10.95
N VAL A 15 -7.40 6.01 -10.27
CA VAL A 15 -7.17 7.25 -9.51
C VAL A 15 -5.79 7.79 -9.85
N SER A 16 -5.67 9.10 -10.03
CA SER A 16 -4.37 9.74 -10.26
C SER A 16 -3.53 9.77 -8.98
N THR A 17 -2.26 9.36 -9.07
CA THR A 17 -1.30 9.52 -7.97
C THR A 17 -1.16 10.98 -7.52
N ASP A 18 -1.15 11.92 -8.47
CA ASP A 18 -1.03 13.35 -8.16
C ASP A 18 -2.26 13.86 -7.40
N GLU A 19 -3.47 13.41 -7.79
CA GLU A 19 -4.72 13.75 -7.09
C GLU A 19 -4.74 13.21 -5.66
N VAL A 20 -4.26 11.97 -5.46
CA VAL A 20 -4.15 11.38 -4.13
C VAL A 20 -3.19 12.20 -3.28
N ILE A 21 -2.00 12.52 -3.77
CA ILE A 21 -1.00 13.31 -3.02
C ILE A 21 -1.56 14.68 -2.65
N GLU A 22 -2.25 15.36 -3.57
CA GLU A 22 -2.87 16.65 -3.27
C GLU A 22 -3.96 16.56 -2.21
N THR A 23 -4.75 15.47 -2.22
CA THR A 23 -5.72 15.18 -1.16
C THR A 23 -5.02 14.96 0.18
N LEU A 24 -3.94 14.17 0.19
CA LEU A 24 -3.16 13.89 1.40
C LEU A 24 -2.53 15.15 1.98
N LYS A 25 -2.07 16.09 1.15
CA LYS A 25 -1.51 17.38 1.62
C LYS A 25 -2.54 18.27 2.32
N ARG A 26 -3.82 18.15 1.97
CA ARG A 26 -4.92 18.94 2.54
C ARG A 26 -5.53 18.31 3.80
N ARG A 27 -5.03 17.15 4.21
CA ARG A 27 -5.52 16.46 5.41
C ARG A 27 -5.29 17.31 6.67
N PRO A 28 -6.11 17.15 7.73
CA PRO A 28 -5.82 17.76 9.02
C PRO A 28 -4.42 17.39 9.51
N GLU A 29 -3.71 18.34 10.13
CA GLU A 29 -2.29 18.19 10.48
C GLU A 29 -2.00 16.94 11.32
N MET A 30 -2.86 16.64 12.29
CA MET A 30 -2.71 15.49 13.19
C MET A 30 -3.24 14.16 12.61
N LEU A 31 -3.69 14.15 11.35
CA LEU A 31 -4.23 12.94 10.73
C LEU A 31 -3.10 12.13 10.08
N HIS A 32 -2.79 10.99 10.70
CA HIS A 32 -1.94 9.98 10.09
C HIS A 32 -2.71 9.15 9.06
N VAL A 33 -2.05 8.87 7.94
CA VAL A 33 -2.56 8.01 6.87
C VAL A 33 -1.56 6.90 6.63
N ILE A 34 -2.03 5.65 6.63
CA ILE A 34 -1.26 4.47 6.28
C ILE A 34 -1.78 3.99 4.93
N ILE A 35 -0.87 3.75 3.98
CA ILE A 35 -1.17 3.21 2.66
C ILE A 35 -0.48 1.86 2.56
N THR A 36 -1.21 0.85 2.12
CA THR A 36 -0.67 -0.48 1.84
C THR A 36 -0.84 -0.82 0.36
N GLY A 37 -0.11 -1.84 -0.07
CA GLY A 37 -0.20 -2.44 -1.38
C GLY A 37 1.14 -2.51 -2.08
N ARG A 38 1.17 -3.26 -3.18
CA ARG A 38 2.39 -3.54 -3.95
C ARG A 38 2.70 -2.39 -4.89
N GLU A 39 3.98 -2.29 -5.25
CA GLU A 39 4.48 -1.43 -6.34
C GLU A 39 3.93 0.02 -6.29
N ALA A 40 4.01 0.62 -5.10
CA ALA A 40 3.60 2.00 -4.89
C ALA A 40 4.28 2.94 -5.90
N PRO A 41 3.53 3.85 -6.58
CA PRO A 41 4.13 4.78 -7.53
C PRO A 41 5.26 5.60 -6.89
N GLN A 42 6.37 5.81 -7.60
CA GLN A 42 7.55 6.50 -7.04
C GLN A 42 7.21 7.87 -6.44
N LYS A 43 6.31 8.64 -7.08
CA LYS A 43 5.85 9.93 -6.54
C LYS A 43 5.23 9.83 -5.14
N LEU A 44 4.51 8.74 -4.86
CA LEU A 44 3.90 8.51 -3.56
C LEU A 44 4.97 8.15 -2.52
N VAL A 45 5.94 7.32 -2.92
CA VAL A 45 7.12 6.96 -2.11
C VAL A 45 7.91 8.20 -1.73
N ASP A 46 8.21 9.08 -2.70
CA ASP A 46 8.96 10.31 -2.49
C ASP A 46 8.23 11.31 -1.58
N TYR A 47 6.90 11.29 -1.60
CA TYR A 47 6.05 12.14 -0.77
C TYR A 47 5.94 11.66 0.69
N ALA A 48 6.00 10.35 0.91
CA ALA A 48 5.71 9.76 2.21
C ALA A 48 6.82 10.05 3.24
N ASP A 49 6.42 10.34 4.48
CA ASP A 49 7.36 10.58 5.58
C ASP A 49 8.10 9.28 6.01
N LEU A 50 7.45 8.13 5.85
CA LEU A 50 7.98 6.81 6.18
C LEU A 50 7.55 5.80 5.11
N VAL A 51 8.51 5.01 4.64
CA VAL A 51 8.29 3.93 3.68
C VAL A 51 8.95 2.66 4.19
N THR A 52 8.18 1.56 4.19
CA THR A 52 8.67 0.22 4.49
C THR A 52 8.37 -0.68 3.30
N GLU A 53 9.40 -1.36 2.79
CA GLU A 53 9.25 -2.36 1.73
C GLU A 53 9.28 -3.77 2.34
N MET A 54 8.24 -4.56 2.03
CA MET A 54 8.16 -5.97 2.43
C MET A 54 8.61 -6.85 1.28
N TYR A 55 9.81 -7.40 1.36
CA TYR A 55 10.32 -8.37 0.40
C TYR A 55 9.99 -9.81 0.83
N GLU A 56 9.42 -10.61 -0.06
CA GLU A 56 9.14 -12.02 0.19
C GLU A 56 10.46 -12.81 0.19
N VAL A 57 11.00 -13.12 1.37
CA VAL A 57 12.18 -13.99 1.51
C VAL A 57 11.81 -15.47 1.37
N LYS A 58 10.65 -15.86 1.90
CA LYS A 58 10.05 -17.20 1.83
C LYS A 58 8.56 -17.12 2.13
N HIS A 59 7.75 -17.95 1.47
CA HIS A 59 6.32 -18.00 1.73
C HIS A 59 5.78 -19.45 1.70
N PRO A 60 4.97 -19.89 2.70
CA PRO A 60 4.43 -21.25 2.75
C PRO A 60 3.63 -21.66 1.51
N TYR A 61 2.92 -20.70 0.90
CA TYR A 61 2.20 -20.93 -0.35
C TYR A 61 3.12 -21.38 -1.49
N SER A 62 4.21 -20.65 -1.75
CA SER A 62 5.10 -20.92 -2.88
C SER A 62 6.04 -22.11 -2.63
N GLU A 63 6.55 -22.27 -1.40
CA GLU A 63 7.54 -23.31 -1.08
C GLU A 63 6.94 -24.65 -0.66
N GLN A 64 5.76 -24.62 -0.03
CA GLN A 64 5.17 -25.81 0.61
C GLN A 64 3.77 -26.11 0.08
N GLY A 65 3.19 -25.28 -0.78
CA GLY A 65 1.84 -25.45 -1.32
C GLY A 65 0.73 -25.25 -0.30
N ILE A 66 1.02 -24.65 0.85
CA ILE A 66 0.03 -24.41 1.91
C ILE A 66 -0.90 -23.28 1.45
N LYS A 67 -2.20 -23.58 1.40
CA LYS A 67 -3.24 -22.61 1.03
C LYS A 67 -3.56 -21.67 2.20
N ALA A 68 -4.20 -20.54 1.86
CA ALA A 68 -4.67 -19.55 2.82
C ALA A 68 -5.56 -20.17 3.92
N GLN A 69 -5.34 -19.71 5.15
CA GLN A 69 -5.98 -20.17 6.38
C GLN A 69 -6.70 -19.00 7.07
N PRO A 70 -7.92 -19.21 7.58
CA PRO A 70 -8.60 -18.21 8.39
C PRO A 70 -7.80 -17.84 9.64
N GLY A 71 -7.71 -16.55 9.95
CA GLY A 71 -6.95 -15.98 11.05
C GLY A 71 -5.45 -15.80 10.77
N ILE A 72 -4.96 -16.19 9.58
CA ILE A 72 -3.59 -15.93 9.14
C ILE A 72 -3.61 -15.04 7.89
N GLU A 73 -4.19 -15.52 6.80
CA GLU A 73 -4.26 -14.76 5.54
C GLU A 73 -5.55 -13.94 5.40
N PHE A 74 -6.64 -14.33 6.08
CA PHE A 74 -7.93 -13.62 6.05
C PHE A 74 -8.79 -13.88 7.29
#